data_AF-A0A2A4QB78-F1
#
_entry.id   AF-A0A2A4QB78-F1
#
_cell.length_a   1.000
_cell.length_b   1.000
_cell.length_c   1.000
_cell.angle_alpha   90.00
_cell.angle_beta   90.00
_cell.angle_gamma   90.00
#
_symmetry.space_group_name_H-M   'P 1'
#
loop_
_entity.id
_entity.type
_entity.pdbx_description
1 polymer ?
#
loop_
_entity_poly.entity_id
_entity_poly.type
_entity_poly.pdbx_seq_one_letter_code
_entity_poly.pdbx_strand_id
1 'polypeptide(L)'
;MDKEYDLLFDGVNTLLDVSEKNEEDLKKLLIDIKKTSAYLEHAASDIHKKLKTEVKNSTNDISTSVAQDILARLNDANKMATEAAEKYKKAVAFSVTKVYGLFFVFSLVATTFIWLVFVKDIPTISEIQLLEKKRVNLLEDIKNLKSYGYVNTCGDKICIKIQKDECGWSIESENKNNKQPYCLVVSRS
;
A
#
# COMPACT_ATOMS: atom_id res chain seq x y z
N MET A 1 41.59 83.61 -95.79
CA MET A 1 41.71 82.21 -95.38
C MET A 1 42.09 82.10 -93.91
N ASP A 2 42.90 83.01 -93.34
CA ASP A 2 43.37 82.91 -91.94
C ASP A 2 42.26 82.90 -90.87
N LYS A 3 41.19 83.69 -91.03
CA LYS A 3 40.09 83.76 -90.04
C LYS A 3 39.30 82.46 -89.87
N GLU A 4 39.26 81.62 -90.89
CA GLU A 4 38.51 80.36 -90.87
C GLU A 4 39.31 79.25 -90.15
N TYR A 5 40.64 79.29 -90.28
CA TYR A 5 41.55 78.43 -89.52
C TYR A 5 41.59 78.78 -88.04
N ASP A 6 41.56 80.08 -87.69
CA ASP A 6 41.50 80.51 -86.29
C ASP A 6 40.21 80.04 -85.58
N LEU A 7 39.07 80.13 -86.26
CA LEU A 7 37.77 79.66 -85.75
C LEU A 7 37.74 78.14 -85.53
N LEU A 8 38.39 77.37 -86.41
CA LEU A 8 38.53 75.93 -86.26
C LEU A 8 39.44 75.57 -85.09
N PHE A 9 40.55 76.30 -84.91
CA PHE A 9 41.49 76.06 -83.81
C PHE A 9 40.87 76.40 -82.45
N ASP A 10 40.11 77.50 -82.37
CA ASP A 10 39.41 77.92 -81.16
C ASP A 10 38.26 76.96 -80.80
N GLY A 11 37.55 76.46 -81.81
CA GLY A 11 36.53 75.43 -81.65
C GLY A 11 37.09 74.09 -81.14
N VAL A 12 38.24 73.66 -81.66
CA VAL A 12 38.92 72.42 -81.22
C VAL A 12 39.46 72.57 -79.80
N ASN A 13 40.06 73.72 -79.46
CA ASN A 13 40.53 73.99 -78.10
C ASN A 13 39.38 74.04 -77.09
N THR A 14 38.25 74.65 -77.46
CA THR A 14 37.05 74.66 -76.60
C THR A 14 36.49 73.24 -76.39
N LEU A 15 36.48 72.42 -77.44
CA LEU A 15 36.07 71.01 -77.35
C LEU A 15 37.00 70.20 -76.44
N LEU A 16 38.33 70.43 -76.52
CA LEU A 16 39.31 69.79 -75.66
C LEU A 16 39.16 70.22 -74.19
N ASP A 17 39.01 71.51 -73.93
CA ASP A 17 38.77 72.06 -72.58
C ASP A 17 37.49 71.51 -71.95
N VAL A 18 36.42 71.39 -72.74
CA VAL A 18 35.15 70.79 -72.28
C VAL A 18 35.33 69.29 -72.03
N SER A 19 36.06 68.58 -72.89
CA SER A 19 36.36 67.16 -72.72
C SER A 19 37.20 66.90 -71.45
N GLU A 20 38.20 67.74 -71.18
CA GLU A 20 39.06 67.64 -70.00
C GLU A 20 38.25 67.86 -68.72
N LYS A 21 37.42 68.91 -68.67
CA LYS A 21 36.50 69.15 -67.54
C LYS A 21 35.54 67.99 -67.31
N ASN A 22 35.01 67.40 -68.38
CA ASN A 22 34.09 66.28 -68.27
C ASN A 22 34.79 65.01 -67.76
N GLU A 23 36.06 64.79 -68.12
CA GLU A 23 36.88 63.69 -67.57
C GLU A 23 37.14 63.88 -66.07
N GLU A 24 37.44 65.11 -65.63
CA GLU A 24 37.61 65.43 -64.21
C GLU A 24 36.33 65.21 -63.39
N ASP A 25 35.18 65.67 -63.91
CA ASP A 25 33.87 65.48 -63.26
C ASP A 25 33.50 64.00 -63.16
N LEU A 26 33.76 63.20 -64.21
CA LEU A 26 33.56 61.76 -64.19
C LEU A 26 34.47 61.06 -63.18
N LYS A 27 35.74 61.46 -63.08
CA LYS A 27 36.68 60.93 -62.06
C LYS A 27 36.17 61.25 -60.65
N LYS A 28 35.68 62.46 -60.42
CA LYS A 28 35.12 62.89 -59.13
C LYS A 28 33.87 62.08 -58.75
N LEU A 29 32.95 61.90 -59.69
CA LEU A 29 31.76 61.05 -59.50
C LEU A 29 32.14 59.61 -59.17
N LEU A 30 33.13 59.05 -59.85
CA LEU A 30 33.60 57.68 -59.61
C LEU A 30 34.21 57.53 -58.20
N ILE A 31 34.94 58.55 -57.73
CA ILE A 31 35.47 58.59 -56.36
C ILE A 31 34.33 58.66 -55.34
N ASP A 32 33.33 59.51 -55.56
CA ASP A 32 32.20 59.65 -54.65
C ASP A 32 31.32 58.40 -54.61
N ILE A 33 31.12 57.73 -55.75
CA ILE A 33 30.45 56.42 -55.82
C ILE A 33 31.22 55.38 -55.01
N LYS A 34 32.55 55.29 -55.18
CA LYS A 34 33.39 54.35 -54.42
C LYS A 34 33.37 54.61 -52.92
N LYS A 35 33.40 55.88 -52.50
CA LYS A 35 33.27 56.25 -51.08
C LYS A 35 31.91 55.86 -50.53
N THR A 36 30.85 56.13 -51.30
CA THR A 36 29.48 55.81 -50.93
C THR A 36 29.30 54.29 -50.83
N SER A 37 29.80 53.52 -51.79
CA SER A 37 29.70 52.05 -51.74
C SER A 37 30.44 51.47 -50.53
N ALA A 38 31.65 51.95 -50.23
CA ALA A 38 32.40 51.54 -49.05
C ALA A 38 31.66 51.90 -47.76
N TYR A 39 31.06 53.09 -47.69
CA TYR A 39 30.24 53.49 -46.55
C TYR A 39 29.02 52.59 -46.37
N LEU A 40 28.31 52.25 -47.45
CA LEU A 40 27.17 51.33 -47.40
C LEU A 40 27.58 49.93 -46.97
N GLU A 41 28.72 49.43 -47.43
CA GLU A 41 29.24 48.12 -47.04
C GLU A 41 29.57 48.07 -45.55
N HIS A 42 30.22 49.12 -45.02
CA HIS A 42 30.46 49.26 -43.58
C HIS A 42 29.16 49.36 -42.77
N ALA A 43 28.21 50.18 -43.21
CA ALA A 43 26.92 50.31 -42.55
C ALA A 43 26.13 48.99 -42.54
N ALA A 44 26.14 48.25 -43.65
CA ALA A 44 25.51 46.94 -43.75
C ALA A 44 26.17 45.93 -42.79
N SER A 45 27.50 45.93 -42.70
CA SER A 45 28.25 45.08 -41.77
C SER A 45 27.90 45.38 -40.31
N ASP A 46 27.82 46.67 -39.95
CA ASP A 46 27.50 47.10 -38.59
C ASP A 46 26.06 46.79 -38.21
N ILE A 47 25.11 46.97 -39.13
CA ILE A 47 23.71 46.56 -38.94
C ILE A 47 23.65 45.05 -38.72
N HIS A 48 24.34 44.26 -39.52
CA HIS A 48 24.35 42.81 -39.39
C HIS A 48 24.92 42.35 -38.03
N LYS A 49 26.01 42.97 -37.56
CA LYS A 49 26.60 42.70 -36.24
C LYS A 49 25.66 43.06 -35.10
N LYS A 50 25.03 44.25 -35.16
CA LYS A 50 24.05 44.69 -34.15
C LYS A 50 22.85 43.76 -34.10
N LEU A 51 22.29 43.42 -35.25
CA LEU A 51 21.15 42.50 -35.36
C LEU A 51 21.48 41.13 -34.78
N LYS A 52 22.63 40.55 -35.15
CA LYS A 52 23.08 39.25 -34.63
C LYS A 52 23.23 39.26 -33.10
N THR A 53 23.73 40.36 -32.55
CA THR A 53 23.92 40.54 -31.11
C THR A 53 22.57 40.65 -30.39
N GLU A 54 21.67 41.49 -30.90
CA GLU A 54 20.35 41.72 -30.33
C GLU A 54 19.50 40.45 -30.35
N VAL A 55 19.51 39.71 -31.47
CA VAL A 55 18.82 38.43 -31.60
C VAL A 55 19.37 37.40 -30.62
N LYS A 56 20.70 37.32 -30.46
CA LYS A 56 21.33 36.39 -29.51
C LYS A 56 20.94 36.73 -28.06
N ASN A 57 20.99 38.00 -27.69
CA ASN A 57 20.63 38.46 -26.35
C ASN A 57 19.15 38.20 -26.06
N SER A 58 18.25 38.63 -26.96
CA SER A 58 16.81 38.37 -26.85
C SER A 58 16.50 36.88 -26.74
N THR A 59 17.16 36.04 -27.55
CA THR A 59 16.96 34.57 -27.49
C THR A 59 17.42 34.01 -26.15
N ASN A 60 18.56 34.47 -25.63
CA ASN A 60 19.09 34.04 -24.35
C ASN A 60 18.19 34.46 -23.18
N ASP A 61 17.68 35.69 -23.20
CA ASP A 61 16.78 36.22 -22.18
C ASP A 61 15.44 35.47 -22.19
N ILE A 62 14.85 35.24 -23.37
CA ILE A 62 13.62 34.45 -23.51
C ILE A 62 13.85 33.02 -23.02
N SER A 63 14.94 32.37 -23.43
CA SER A 63 15.25 31.00 -23.03
C SER A 63 15.44 30.88 -21.52
N THR A 64 16.13 31.86 -20.92
CA THR A 64 16.34 31.92 -19.47
C THR A 64 15.02 32.14 -18.73
N SER A 65 14.18 33.04 -19.21
CA SER A 65 12.86 33.31 -18.62
C SER A 65 11.95 32.09 -18.68
N VAL A 66 11.89 31.41 -19.84
CA VAL A 66 11.09 30.18 -20.01
C VAL A 66 11.64 29.06 -19.12
N ALA A 67 12.95 28.88 -19.04
CA ALA A 67 13.56 27.89 -18.16
C ALA A 67 13.24 28.17 -16.69
N GLN A 68 13.28 29.44 -16.26
CA GLN A 68 12.91 29.84 -14.90
C GLN A 68 11.42 29.59 -14.61
N ASP A 69 10.51 29.90 -15.53
CA ASP A 69 9.08 29.63 -15.35
C ASP A 69 8.80 28.13 -15.25
N ILE A 70 9.43 27.32 -16.10
CA ILE A 70 9.31 25.85 -16.06
C ILE A 70 9.84 25.31 -14.72
N LEU A 71 11.02 25.76 -14.27
CA LEU A 71 11.58 25.35 -12.99
C LEU A 71 10.69 25.74 -11.80
N ALA A 72 10.11 26.95 -11.83
CA ALA A 72 9.18 27.40 -10.80
C ALA A 72 7.93 26.51 -10.73
N ARG A 73 7.31 26.20 -11.88
CA ARG A 73 6.15 25.31 -11.96
C ARG A 73 6.47 23.89 -11.52
N LEU A 74 7.64 23.36 -11.91
CA LEU A 74 8.11 22.04 -11.49
C LEU A 74 8.31 21.96 -9.98
N ASN A 75 8.89 23.01 -9.39
CA ASN A 75 9.12 23.07 -7.96
C ASN A 75 7.79 23.15 -7.18
N ASP A 76 6.83 23.94 -7.67
CA ASP A 76 5.50 24.04 -7.07
C ASP A 76 4.72 22.72 -7.17
N ALA A 77 4.75 22.08 -8.35
CA ALA A 77 4.16 20.75 -8.54
C ALA A 77 4.79 19.69 -7.62
N ASN A 78 6.12 19.71 -7.46
CA ASN A 78 6.82 18.81 -6.55
C ASN A 78 6.45 19.06 -5.08
N LYS A 79 6.26 20.33 -4.68
CA LYS A 79 5.77 20.69 -3.36
C LYS A 79 4.34 20.18 -3.12
N MET A 80 3.43 20.37 -4.08
CA MET A 80 2.07 19.85 -3.98
C MET A 80 2.05 18.31 -3.93
N ALA A 81 2.91 17.65 -4.71
CA ALA A 81 3.05 16.20 -4.71
C ALA A 81 3.58 15.67 -3.37
N THR A 82 4.56 16.33 -2.77
CA THR A 82 5.09 15.94 -1.46
C THR A 82 4.07 16.18 -0.35
N GLU A 83 3.35 17.31 -0.36
CA GLU A 83 2.23 17.55 0.58
C GLU A 83 1.12 16.51 0.43
N ALA A 84 0.75 16.14 -0.80
CA ALA A 84 -0.23 15.08 -1.04
C ALA A 84 0.28 13.73 -0.53
N ALA A 85 1.53 13.37 -0.84
CA ALA A 85 2.15 12.13 -0.37
C ALA A 85 2.19 12.05 1.16
N GLU A 86 2.50 13.14 1.86
CA GLU A 86 2.46 13.18 3.32
C GLU A 86 1.05 12.98 3.89
N LYS A 87 0.03 13.60 3.29
CA LYS A 87 -1.38 13.41 3.68
C LYS A 87 -1.79 11.96 3.49
N TYR A 88 -1.46 11.35 2.35
CA TYR A 88 -1.72 9.92 2.10
C TYR A 88 -0.97 9.02 3.07
N LYS A 89 0.32 9.29 3.34
CA LYS A 89 1.12 8.50 4.29
C LYS A 89 0.50 8.52 5.69
N LYS A 90 0.06 9.68 6.16
CA LYS A 90 -0.63 9.82 7.46
C LYS A 90 -1.98 9.08 7.47
N ALA A 91 -2.77 9.22 6.40
CA ALA A 91 -4.06 8.55 6.28
C ALA A 91 -3.92 7.03 6.25
N VAL A 92 -2.95 6.51 5.48
CA VAL A 92 -2.66 5.07 5.40
C VAL A 92 -2.16 4.55 6.74
N ALA A 93 -1.24 5.25 7.40
CA ALA A 93 -0.75 4.84 8.72
C ALA A 93 -1.90 4.73 9.73
N PHE A 94 -2.77 5.74 9.80
CA PHE A 94 -3.94 5.72 10.69
C PHE A 94 -4.92 4.59 10.34
N SER A 95 -5.15 4.36 9.04
CA SER A 95 -6.01 3.27 8.57
C SER A 95 -5.46 1.90 8.94
N VAL A 96 -4.17 1.66 8.73
CA VAL A 96 -3.52 0.39 9.09
C VAL A 96 -3.60 0.14 10.60
N THR A 97 -3.34 1.16 11.42
CA THR A 97 -3.49 1.05 12.87
C THR A 97 -4.92 0.71 13.28
N LYS A 98 -5.93 1.34 12.65
CA LYS A 98 -7.35 1.06 12.93
C LYS A 98 -7.73 -0.37 12.56
N VAL A 99 -7.27 -0.87 11.41
CA VAL A 99 -7.53 -2.26 10.96
C VAL A 99 -6.87 -3.26 11.91
N TYR A 100 -5.62 -3.02 12.31
CA TYR A 100 -4.92 -3.88 13.27
C TYR A 100 -5.63 -3.89 14.64
N GLY A 101 -6.07 -2.72 15.11
CA GLY A 101 -6.85 -2.62 16.35
C GLY A 101 -8.16 -3.41 16.30
N LEU A 102 -8.88 -3.34 15.19
CA LEU A 102 -10.11 -4.11 14.97
C LEU A 102 -9.86 -5.62 14.99
N PHE A 103 -8.79 -6.07 14.32
CA PHE A 103 -8.38 -7.47 14.32
C PHE A 103 -7.99 -7.96 15.71
N PHE A 104 -7.26 -7.15 16.47
CA PHE A 104 -6.86 -7.49 17.84
C PHE A 104 -8.07 -7.64 18.77
N VAL A 105 -9.04 -6.73 18.69
CA VAL A 105 -10.29 -6.82 19.47
C VAL A 105 -11.07 -8.07 19.09
N PHE A 106 -11.21 -8.37 17.79
CA PHE A 106 -11.88 -9.59 17.33
C PHE A 106 -11.17 -10.86 17.84
N SER A 107 -9.84 -10.88 17.80
CA SER A 107 -9.06 -12.02 18.31
C SER A 107 -9.28 -12.24 19.81
N LEU A 108 -9.31 -11.18 20.62
CA LEU A 108 -9.59 -11.30 22.06
C LEU A 108 -10.98 -11.87 22.33
N VAL A 109 -12.00 -11.42 21.58
CA VAL A 109 -13.37 -11.94 21.70
C VAL A 109 -13.43 -13.41 21.30
N ALA A 110 -12.78 -13.80 20.21
CA ALA A 110 -12.71 -15.19 19.78
C ALA A 110 -12.02 -16.07 20.84
N THR A 111 -10.89 -15.63 21.40
CA THR A 111 -10.19 -16.36 22.45
C THR A 111 -11.03 -16.50 23.73
N THR A 112 -11.72 -15.45 24.17
CA THR A 112 -12.61 -15.55 25.34
C THR A 112 -13.79 -16.48 25.07
N PHE A 113 -14.36 -16.46 23.88
CA PHE A 113 -15.46 -17.35 23.51
C PHE A 113 -15.01 -18.83 23.47
N ILE A 114 -13.84 -19.10 22.87
CA ILE A 114 -13.22 -20.43 22.86
C ILE A 114 -12.96 -20.90 24.30
N TRP A 115 -12.40 -20.04 25.16
CA TRP A 115 -12.16 -20.38 26.56
C TRP A 115 -13.45 -20.77 27.29
N LEU A 116 -14.52 -19.99 27.09
CA LEU A 116 -15.80 -20.21 27.76
C LEU A 116 -16.45 -21.53 27.33
N VAL A 117 -16.40 -21.88 26.04
CA VAL A 117 -16.96 -23.12 25.51
C VAL A 117 -16.10 -24.34 25.87
N PHE A 118 -14.78 -24.28 25.69
CA PHE A 118 -13.93 -25.46 25.81
C PHE A 118 -13.50 -25.78 27.24
N VAL A 119 -13.25 -24.79 28.11
CA VAL A 119 -12.81 -25.03 29.49
C VAL A 119 -13.98 -25.40 30.40
N LYS A 120 -15.21 -24.97 30.08
CA LYS A 120 -16.37 -25.19 30.94
C LYS A 120 -17.13 -26.48 30.64
N ASP A 121 -17.13 -26.95 29.39
CA ASP A 121 -17.91 -28.13 28.97
C ASP A 121 -17.08 -29.40 28.72
N ILE A 122 -15.74 -29.32 28.70
CA ILE A 122 -14.88 -30.52 28.63
C ILE A 122 -14.43 -30.88 30.05
N PRO A 123 -14.92 -31.98 30.65
CA PRO A 123 -14.38 -32.46 31.91
C PRO A 123 -12.88 -32.70 31.75
N THR A 124 -12.10 -32.11 32.65
CA THR A 124 -10.65 -32.26 32.66
C THR A 124 -10.33 -33.75 32.76
N ILE A 125 -9.28 -34.24 32.07
CA ILE A 125 -8.91 -35.68 31.99
C ILE A 125 -8.90 -36.40 33.36
N SER A 126 -8.70 -35.65 34.45
CA SER A 126 -8.80 -36.11 35.83
C SER A 126 -10.18 -36.66 36.24
N GLU A 127 -11.29 -36.12 35.73
CA GLU A 127 -12.64 -36.59 36.05
C GLU A 127 -13.02 -37.88 35.33
N ILE A 128 -12.48 -38.10 34.12
CA ILE A 128 -12.68 -39.32 33.32
C ILE A 128 -12.01 -40.52 34.02
N GLN A 129 -10.81 -40.35 34.56
CA GLN A 129 -10.11 -41.40 35.31
C GLN A 129 -10.81 -41.75 36.64
N LEU A 130 -11.50 -40.78 37.24
CA LEU A 130 -12.29 -40.99 38.46
C LEU A 130 -13.56 -41.80 38.18
N LEU A 131 -14.17 -41.60 37.01
CA LEU A 131 -15.32 -42.37 36.54
C LEU A 131 -14.95 -43.82 36.17
N GLU A 132 -13.77 -44.06 35.60
CA GLU A 132 -13.27 -45.42 35.33
C GLU A 132 -13.00 -46.21 36.60
N LYS A 133 -12.36 -45.61 37.62
CA LYS A 133 -12.14 -46.27 38.93
C LYS A 133 -13.45 -46.66 39.62
N LYS A 134 -14.49 -45.83 39.50
CA LYS A 134 -15.82 -46.16 40.03
C LYS A 134 -16.43 -47.37 39.30
N ARG A 135 -16.33 -47.44 37.97
CA ARG A 135 -16.86 -48.60 37.21
C ARG A 135 -16.20 -49.92 37.57
N VAL A 136 -14.88 -49.94 37.82
CA VAL A 136 -14.15 -51.17 38.15
C VAL A 136 -14.58 -51.73 39.51
N ASN A 137 -14.69 -50.89 40.54
CA ASN A 137 -15.16 -51.34 41.87
C ASN A 137 -16.61 -51.83 41.84
N LEU A 138 -17.50 -51.15 41.11
CA LEU A 138 -18.90 -51.57 40.97
C LEU A 138 -19.05 -52.91 40.23
N LEU A 139 -18.17 -53.20 39.26
CA LEU A 139 -18.16 -54.50 38.57
C LEU A 139 -17.64 -55.62 39.46
N GLU A 140 -16.65 -55.35 40.30
CA GLU A 140 -16.14 -56.31 41.29
C GLU A 140 -17.19 -56.62 42.37
N ASP A 141 -17.88 -55.59 42.86
CA ASP A 141 -19.00 -55.75 43.80
C ASP A 141 -20.13 -56.58 43.18
N ILE A 142 -20.53 -56.31 41.93
CA ILE A 142 -21.56 -57.10 41.23
C ILE A 142 -21.12 -58.56 41.05
N LYS A 143 -19.84 -58.80 40.74
CA LYS A 143 -19.31 -60.16 40.59
C LYS A 143 -19.29 -60.92 41.91
N ASN A 144 -18.94 -60.26 43.01
CA ASN A 144 -19.00 -60.81 44.36
C ASN A 144 -20.45 -60.98 44.86
N LEU A 145 -21.40 -60.14 44.46
CA LEU A 145 -22.81 -60.29 44.79
C LEU A 145 -23.49 -61.42 43.99
N LYS A 146 -23.01 -61.67 42.76
CA LYS A 146 -23.51 -62.76 41.90
C LYS A 146 -23.10 -64.15 42.39
N SER A 147 -22.08 -64.28 43.24
CA SER A 147 -21.67 -65.56 43.84
C SER A 147 -22.56 -66.01 45.00
N TYR A 148 -23.38 -65.12 45.56
CA TYR A 148 -24.31 -65.43 46.67
C TYR A 148 -25.74 -65.76 46.22
N GLY A 149 -26.01 -65.81 44.92
CA GLY A 149 -27.31 -66.22 44.36
C GLY A 149 -27.88 -65.25 43.32
N TYR A 150 -28.99 -65.65 42.69
CA TYR A 150 -29.64 -64.87 41.64
C TYR A 150 -30.16 -63.54 42.19
N VAL A 151 -29.55 -62.44 41.73
CA VAL A 151 -29.93 -61.08 42.07
C VAL A 151 -31.05 -60.66 41.13
N ASN A 152 -32.22 -60.28 41.67
CA ASN A 152 -33.33 -59.76 40.90
C ASN A 152 -33.80 -58.43 41.50
N THR A 153 -34.29 -57.54 40.66
CA THR A 153 -34.86 -56.25 41.09
C THR A 153 -36.31 -56.45 41.49
N CYS A 154 -36.65 -56.16 42.74
CA CYS A 154 -38.02 -56.13 43.22
C CYS A 154 -38.41 -54.66 43.46
N GLY A 155 -38.88 -53.99 42.41
CA GLY A 155 -39.10 -52.54 42.42
C GLY A 155 -37.78 -51.75 42.38
N ASP A 156 -37.71 -50.61 43.08
CA ASP A 156 -36.53 -49.73 43.18
C ASP A 156 -35.44 -50.26 44.13
N LYS A 157 -35.51 -51.52 44.56
CA LYS A 157 -34.54 -52.14 45.47
C LYS A 157 -34.06 -53.49 44.93
N ILE A 158 -32.80 -53.79 45.21
CA ILE A 158 -32.14 -55.03 44.81
C ILE A 158 -32.46 -56.12 45.85
N CYS A 159 -33.00 -57.25 45.40
CA CYS A 159 -33.28 -58.41 46.25
C CYS A 159 -32.45 -59.62 45.82
N ILE A 160 -31.88 -60.32 46.79
CA ILE A 160 -31.08 -61.54 46.58
C ILE A 160 -31.88 -62.72 47.11
N LYS A 161 -32.14 -63.72 46.26
CA LYS A 161 -32.84 -64.94 46.64
C LYS A 161 -31.82 -66.04 46.89
N ILE A 162 -31.57 -66.33 48.17
CA ILE A 162 -30.62 -67.38 48.60
C ILE A 162 -31.38 -68.72 48.64
N GLN A 163 -30.88 -69.73 47.92
CA GLN A 163 -31.41 -71.11 47.99
C GLN A 163 -31.00 -71.72 49.34
N LYS A 164 -31.94 -72.40 50.00
CA LYS A 164 -31.84 -72.79 51.42
C LYS A 164 -31.04 -74.08 51.64
N ASP A 165 -30.37 -74.54 50.60
CA ASP A 165 -29.80 -75.88 50.46
C ASP A 165 -28.32 -75.91 50.86
N GLU A 166 -27.64 -74.75 50.93
CA GLU A 166 -26.17 -74.68 51.08
C GLU A 166 -25.66 -73.69 52.15
N CYS A 167 -26.52 -73.11 52.99
CA CYS A 167 -26.07 -72.19 54.05
C CYS A 167 -26.37 -72.75 55.45
N GLY A 168 -25.34 -73.32 56.08
CA GLY A 168 -25.37 -73.90 57.42
C GLY A 168 -25.40 -72.88 58.57
N TRP A 169 -26.24 -71.84 58.49
CA TRP A 169 -26.42 -70.89 59.59
C TRP A 169 -27.91 -70.73 59.94
N SER A 170 -28.22 -70.97 61.22
CA SER A 170 -29.53 -70.80 61.84
C SER A 170 -29.76 -69.32 62.16
N ILE A 171 -30.77 -68.70 61.56
CA ILE A 171 -31.25 -67.38 61.98
C ILE A 171 -32.33 -67.61 63.04
N GLU A 172 -31.99 -67.28 64.27
CA GLU A 172 -32.83 -67.37 65.46
C GLU A 172 -33.86 -66.24 65.44
N SER A 173 -35.02 -66.48 64.84
CA SER A 173 -36.27 -65.86 65.29
C SER A 173 -37.42 -66.83 65.01
N GLU A 174 -37.91 -67.44 66.07
CA GLU A 174 -39.11 -68.27 66.07
C GLU A 174 -40.33 -67.42 65.69
N ASN A 175 -41.03 -67.81 64.63
CA ASN A 175 -42.49 -67.76 64.67
C ASN A 175 -43.06 -68.94 63.88
N LYS A 176 -43.59 -69.92 64.63
CA LYS A 176 -44.23 -71.13 64.10
C LYS A 176 -45.55 -70.72 63.45
N ASN A 177 -45.58 -70.73 62.11
CA ASN A 177 -46.74 -70.88 61.20
C ASN A 177 -46.63 -69.97 59.98
N ASN A 178 -45.57 -70.11 59.18
CA ASN A 178 -45.62 -69.93 57.72
C ASN A 178 -44.28 -70.33 57.10
N LYS A 179 -44.27 -71.33 56.22
CA LYS A 179 -43.10 -71.66 55.40
C LYS A 179 -42.96 -70.62 54.29
N GLN A 180 -42.45 -69.43 54.63
CA GLN A 180 -41.95 -68.49 53.63
C GLN A 180 -40.54 -68.05 54.03
N PRO A 181 -39.53 -68.24 53.16
CA PRO A 181 -38.19 -67.73 53.41
C PRO A 181 -38.23 -66.20 53.39
N TYR A 182 -37.89 -65.57 54.51
CA TYR A 182 -37.83 -64.12 54.62
C TYR A 182 -36.54 -63.60 53.96
N CYS A 183 -36.70 -62.55 53.14
CA CYS A 183 -35.61 -61.80 52.53
C CYS A 183 -34.95 -60.88 53.55
N LEU A 184 -33.63 -60.88 53.62
CA LEU A 184 -32.88 -59.88 54.40
C LEU A 184 -32.79 -58.60 53.56
N VAL A 185 -33.61 -57.60 53.91
CA VAL A 185 -33.63 -56.31 53.24
C VAL A 185 -32.49 -55.46 53.80
N VAL A 186 -31.43 -55.29 53.02
CA VAL A 186 -30.39 -54.30 53.33
C VAL A 186 -30.82 -52.98 52.70
N SER A 187 -31.37 -52.06 53.50
CA SER A 187 -31.58 -50.68 53.07
C SER A 187 -30.30 -49.88 53.33
N ARG A 188 -29.76 -49.22 52.29
CA ARG A 188 -28.77 -48.17 52.49
C ARG A 188 -29.51 -46.85 52.70
N SER A 189 -29.41 -46.30 53.90
CA SER A 189 -29.72 -44.89 54.21
C SER A 189 -28.62 -43.97 53.69
#